data_AF-A0A4Y2JW15-F1
#
_entry.id   AF-A0A4Y2JW15-F1
#
_cell.length_a   1.000
_cell.length_b   1.000
_cell.length_c   1.000
_cell.angle_alpha   90.00
_cell.angle_beta   90.00
_cell.angle_gamma   90.00
#
_symmetry.space_group_name_H-M   'P 1'
#
loop_
_entity.id
_entity.type
_entity.pdbx_description
1 polymer ?
#
loop_
_entity_poly.entity_id
_entity_poly.type
_entity_poly.pdbx_seq_one_letter_code
_entity_poly.pdbx_strand_id
1 'polypeptide(L)'
;MHIFCDSSQVAYGAVAYFRWETTSGEVGVRFVMVKSRLSPLKKLSLPRLELMGALVGAKLWKHLSVVFKSLLKRVVMWTDSEICLHWIKSSAKEWKQFVSNRVVEIQDCVVPDRWFHCPGLENPADQRSFGSVTKK
;
A
#
# COMPACT_ATOMS: atom_id res chain seq x y z
N MET A 1 3.55 1.12 12.23
CA MET A 1 3.64 1.78 10.90
C MET A 1 2.33 1.55 10.18
N HIS A 2 1.78 2.57 9.54
CA HIS A 2 0.61 2.45 8.66
C HIS A 2 1.05 2.77 7.24
N ILE A 3 0.74 1.92 6.27
CA ILE A 3 1.04 2.15 4.86
C ILE A 3 -0.26 2.10 4.08
N PHE A 4 -0.54 3.16 3.35
CA PHE A 4 -1.75 3.34 2.56
C PHE A 4 -1.40 3.26 1.09
N CYS A 5 -2.11 2.41 0.35
CA CYS A 5 -1.89 2.20 -1.07
C CYS A 5 -3.04 2.86 -1.85
N ASP A 6 -2.71 3.47 -2.99
CA ASP A 6 -3.68 4.06 -3.89
C ASP A 6 -3.27 3.83 -5.35
N SER A 7 -4.24 3.85 -6.25
CA SER A 7 -4.03 3.64 -7.68
C SER A 7 -5.10 4.33 -8.52
N SER A 8 -4.64 4.96 -9.59
CA SER A 8 -5.47 5.51 -10.65
C SER A 8 -5.00 5.01 -12.01
N GLN A 9 -5.75 5.36 -13.05
CA GLN A 9 -5.35 5.10 -14.44
C GLN A 9 -4.03 5.78 -14.82
N VAL A 10 -3.60 6.81 -14.09
CA VAL A 10 -2.39 7.60 -14.39
C VAL A 10 -1.17 7.12 -13.60
N ALA A 11 -1.33 6.79 -12.32
CA ALA A 11 -0.26 6.42 -11.44
C ALA A 11 -0.75 5.53 -10.28
N TYR A 12 0.17 4.80 -9.66
CA TYR A 12 -0.09 3.98 -8.48
C TYR A 12 1.05 4.10 -7.48
N GLY A 13 0.77 3.90 -6.19
CA GLY A 13 1.79 4.08 -5.16
C GLY A 13 1.33 3.76 -3.75
N ALA A 14 2.18 4.14 -2.80
CA ALA A 14 1.89 4.02 -1.38
C ALA A 14 2.56 5.12 -0.55
N VAL A 15 1.92 5.46 0.58
CA VAL A 15 2.41 6.42 1.60
C VAL A 15 2.58 5.69 2.93
N ALA A 16 3.68 5.95 3.62
CA ALA A 16 3.96 5.42 4.96
C ALA A 16 3.87 6.51 6.03
N TYR A 17 3.14 6.20 7.10
CA TYR A 17 3.01 7.01 8.32
C TYR A 17 3.46 6.24 9.56
N PHE A 18 4.27 6.90 10.38
CA PHE A 18 4.64 6.43 11.69
C PHE A 18 3.62 6.88 12.73
N ARG A 19 2.92 5.93 13.35
CA ARG A 19 2.02 6.15 14.49
C ARG A 19 2.71 5.67 15.76
N TRP A 20 2.69 6.49 16.81
CA TRP A 20 3.09 6.11 18.16
C TRP A 20 2.03 6.55 19.16
N GLU A 21 2.10 5.98 20.36
CA GLU A 21 1.21 6.27 21.46
C GLU A 21 2.06 6.40 22.72
N THR A 22 1.89 7.51 23.44
CA THR A 22 2.59 7.76 24.70
C THR A 22 1.94 7.00 25.84
N THR A 23 2.62 6.91 26.98
CA THR A 23 2.04 6.34 28.21
C THR A 23 0.85 7.15 28.75
N SER A 24 0.73 8.43 28.37
CA SER A 24 -0.43 9.28 28.65
C SER A 24 -1.62 9.03 27.72
N GLY A 25 -1.47 8.15 26.71
CA GLY A 25 -2.51 7.87 25.71
C GLY A 25 -2.55 8.85 24.53
N GLU A 26 -1.59 9.77 24.43
CA GLU A 26 -1.52 10.70 23.31
C GLU A 26 -1.02 9.99 22.05
N VAL A 27 -1.77 10.12 20.96
CA VAL A 27 -1.45 9.51 19.68
C VAL A 27 -0.78 10.52 18.78
N GLY A 28 0.44 10.21 18.35
CA GLY A 28 1.17 10.98 17.36
C GLY A 28 1.23 10.26 16.02
N VAL A 29 1.13 11.02 14.93
CA VAL A 29 1.32 10.52 13.57
C VAL A 29 2.27 11.43 12.81
N ARG A 30 3.24 10.85 12.09
CA ARG A 30 4.12 11.59 11.18
C ARG A 30 4.28 10.88 9.85
N PHE A 31 4.32 11.68 8.78
CA PHE A 31 4.72 11.21 7.45
C PHE A 31 6.17 10.70 7.49
N VAL A 32 6.42 9.58 6.81
CA VAL A 32 7.75 8.96 6.74
C VAL A 32 8.27 9.01 5.31
N MET A 33 7.54 8.40 4.39
CA MET A 33 8.00 8.23 3.02
C MET A 33 6.83 7.98 2.09
N VAL A 34 7.01 8.37 0.83
CA VAL A 34 6.07 8.09 -0.24
C VAL A 34 6.78 7.48 -1.43
N LYS A 35 6.10 6.58 -2.14
CA LYS A 35 6.62 5.97 -3.36
C LYS A 35 5.49 5.81 -4.38
N SER A 36 5.65 6.42 -5.55
CA SER A 36 4.72 6.33 -6.67
C SER A 36 5.41 5.86 -7.94
N ARG A 37 4.61 5.37 -8.88
CA ARG A 37 5.02 4.94 -10.22
C ARG A 37 3.95 5.35 -11.23
N LEU A 38 4.36 5.72 -12.44
CA LEU A 38 3.43 5.95 -13.54
C LEU A 38 2.84 4.63 -14.03
N SER A 39 1.58 4.69 -14.46
CA SER A 39 0.90 3.55 -15.07
C SER A 39 1.63 3.12 -16.36
N PRO A 40 1.77 1.81 -16.62
CA PRO A 40 2.43 1.32 -17.81
C PRO A 40 1.73 1.79 -19.09
N LEU A 41 2.49 1.97 -20.18
CA LEU A 41 1.95 2.30 -21.50
C LEU A 41 0.95 1.24 -21.99
N LYS A 42 1.19 -0.03 -21.66
CA LYS A 42 0.21 -1.09 -21.87
C LYS A 42 -0.91 -0.94 -20.85
N LYS A 43 -2.11 -0.60 -21.35
CA LYS A 43 -3.31 -0.44 -20.51
C LYS A 43 -3.54 -1.67 -19.63
N LEU A 44 -3.60 -1.43 -18.33
CA LEU A 44 -4.02 -2.40 -17.32
C LEU A 44 -5.42 -2.01 -16.82
N SER A 45 -6.17 -2.99 -16.35
CA SER A 45 -7.43 -2.72 -15.66
C SER A 45 -7.15 -2.05 -14.31
N LEU A 46 -8.10 -1.27 -13.79
CA LEU A 46 -7.96 -0.61 -12.50
C LEU A 46 -7.62 -1.59 -11.36
N PRO A 47 -8.25 -2.77 -11.23
CA PRO A 47 -7.86 -3.76 -10.23
C PRO A 47 -6.40 -4.21 -10.31
N ARG A 48 -5.85 -4.31 -11.53
CA ARG A 48 -4.43 -4.67 -11.71
C ARG A 48 -3.50 -3.52 -11.33
N LEU A 49 -3.93 -2.27 -11.48
CA LEU A 49 -3.18 -1.11 -11.01
C LEU A 49 -3.23 -1.02 -9.49
N GLU A 50 -4.38 -1.24 -8.87
CA GLU A 50 -4.55 -1.33 -7.41
C GLU A 50 -3.62 -2.38 -6.80
N LEU A 51 -3.54 -3.57 -7.42
CA LEU A 51 -2.60 -4.61 -7.01
C LEU A 51 -1.12 -4.19 -7.18
N MET A 52 -0.82 -3.38 -8.19
CA MET A 52 0.53 -2.82 -8.36
C MET A 52 0.84 -1.76 -7.29
N GLY A 53 -0.13 -0.94 -6.90
CA GLY A 53 -0.03 -0.02 -5.77
C GLY A 53 0.26 -0.76 -4.46
N ALA A 54 -0.49 -1.84 -4.20
CA ALA A 54 -0.25 -2.72 -3.07
C ALA A 54 1.16 -3.33 -3.06
N LEU A 55 1.65 -3.79 -4.22
CA LEU A 55 3.02 -4.28 -4.36
C LEU A 55 4.08 -3.21 -4.05
N VAL A 56 3.85 -1.97 -4.47
CA VAL A 56 4.72 -0.84 -4.11
C VAL A 56 4.72 -0.62 -2.60
N GLY A 57 3.56 -0.65 -1.95
CA GLY A 57 3.43 -0.56 -0.50
C GLY A 57 4.14 -1.69 0.24
N ALA A 58 4.00 -2.93 -0.21
CA ALA A 58 4.64 -4.10 0.39
C ALA A 58 6.18 -4.01 0.30
N LYS A 59 6.71 -3.59 -0.85
CA LYS A 59 8.16 -3.34 -1.03
C LYS A 59 8.65 -2.15 -0.21
N LEU A 60 7.82 -1.11 -0.05
CA LEU A 60 8.12 0.00 0.84
C LEU A 60 8.24 -0.45 2.29
N TRP A 61 7.32 -1.30 2.78
CA TRP A 61 7.44 -1.92 4.09
C TRP A 61 8.72 -2.74 4.23
N LYS A 62 9.03 -3.60 3.27
CA LYS A 62 10.25 -4.42 3.30
C LYS A 62 11.50 -3.54 3.51
N HIS A 63 11.58 -2.42 2.81
CA HIS A 63 12.66 -1.44 3.00
C HIS A 63 12.63 -0.79 4.39
N LEU A 64 11.50 -0.22 4.79
CA LEU A 64 11.36 0.49 6.08
C LEU A 64 11.57 -0.43 7.29
N SER A 65 11.20 -1.71 7.19
CA SER A 65 11.37 -2.70 8.26
C SER A 65 12.84 -2.95 8.59
N VAL A 66 13.73 -2.80 7.60
CA VAL A 66 15.18 -2.90 7.80
C VAL A 66 15.72 -1.60 8.39
N VAL A 67 15.32 -0.45 7.84
CA VAL A 67 15.79 0.88 8.27
C VAL A 67 15.38 1.17 9.73
N PHE A 68 14.17 0.80 10.11
CA PHE A 68 13.59 1.09 11.43
C PHE A 68 13.47 -0.17 12.30
N LYS A 69 14.34 -1.16 12.11
CA LYS A 69 14.26 -2.49 12.75
C LYS A 69 14.09 -2.45 14.28
N SER A 70 14.68 -1.48 14.97
CA SER A 70 14.58 -1.31 16.42
C SER A 70 13.28 -0.65 16.89
N LEU A 71 12.62 0.13 16.03
CA LEU A 71 11.44 0.94 16.38
C LEU A 71 10.13 0.29 15.92
N LEU A 72 10.16 -0.51 14.85
CA LEU A 72 8.96 -1.04 14.23
C LEU A 72 8.74 -2.51 14.56
N LYS A 73 7.71 -2.77 15.37
CA LYS A 73 7.26 -4.13 15.67
C LYS A 73 6.17 -4.63 14.72
N ARG A 74 5.40 -3.72 14.11
CA ARG A 74 4.20 -4.04 13.33
C ARG A 74 3.94 -3.03 12.21
N VAL A 75 3.35 -3.54 11.13
CA VAL A 75 2.79 -2.75 10.02
C VAL A 75 1.31 -3.03 9.88
N VAL A 76 0.57 -2.02 9.44
CA VAL A 76 -0.82 -2.13 8.98
C VAL A 76 -0.85 -1.60 7.55
N MET A 77 -1.26 -2.45 6.62
CA MET A 77 -1.37 -2.15 5.19
C MET A 77 -2.83 -1.84 4.86
N TRP A 78 -3.06 -0.76 4.13
CA TRP A 78 -4.38 -0.28 3.77
C TRP A 78 -4.53 -0.17 2.25
N THR A 79 -5.70 -0.56 1.75
CA THR A 79 -6.14 -0.36 0.37
C THR A 79 -7.65 -0.06 0.39
N ASP A 80 -8.10 0.75 -0.55
CA ASP A 80 -9.50 1.06 -0.82
C ASP A 80 -10.16 0.11 -1.82
N SER A 81 -9.39 -0.84 -2.36
CA SER A 81 -9.89 -1.85 -3.28
C SER A 81 -10.18 -3.16 -2.57
N GLU A 82 -11.46 -3.48 -2.42
CA GLU A 82 -11.91 -4.78 -1.92
C GLU A 82 -11.46 -5.93 -2.83
N ILE A 83 -11.39 -5.71 -4.15
CA ILE A 83 -10.92 -6.72 -5.12
C ILE A 83 -9.44 -7.01 -4.87
N CYS A 84 -8.61 -5.97 -4.73
CA CYS A 84 -7.20 -6.10 -4.42
C CYS A 84 -7.00 -6.82 -3.08
N LEU A 85 -7.75 -6.41 -2.06
CA LEU A 85 -7.72 -7.03 -0.74
C LEU A 85 -8.09 -8.51 -0.79
N HIS A 86 -9.13 -8.87 -1.53
CA HIS A 86 -9.53 -10.25 -1.73
C HIS A 86 -8.41 -11.07 -2.39
N TRP A 87 -7.79 -10.57 -3.45
CA TRP A 87 -6.66 -11.25 -4.09
C TRP A 87 -5.48 -11.47 -3.15
N ILE A 88 -5.15 -10.48 -2.33
CA ILE A 88 -4.03 -10.54 -1.37
C ILE A 88 -4.31 -11.54 -0.24
N LYS A 89 -5.58 -11.67 0.18
CA LYS A 89 -5.97 -12.58 1.27
C LYS A 89 -6.18 -14.03 0.84
N SER A 90 -6.47 -14.26 -0.44
CA SER A 90 -6.65 -15.61 -0.99
C SER A 90 -5.32 -16.27 -1.40
N SER A 91 -5.38 -17.55 -1.75
CA SER A 91 -4.24 -18.30 -2.29
C SER A 91 -3.86 -17.78 -3.67
N ALA A 92 -2.58 -17.43 -3.87
CA ALA A 92 -2.09 -16.94 -5.16
C ALA A 92 -2.32 -17.92 -6.32
N LYS A 93 -2.43 -19.23 -6.04
CA LYS A 93 -2.61 -20.28 -7.05
C LYS A 93 -3.97 -20.23 -7.76
N GLU A 94 -4.94 -19.54 -7.18
CA GLU A 94 -6.30 -19.39 -7.72
C GLU A 94 -6.36 -18.38 -8.88
N TRP A 95 -5.31 -17.56 -9.04
CA TRP A 95 -5.32 -16.43 -9.96
C TRP A 95 -4.52 -16.68 -11.24
N LYS A 96 -4.89 -15.95 -12.30
CA LYS A 96 -4.09 -15.88 -13.53
C LYS A 96 -2.70 -15.34 -13.22
N GLN A 97 -1.71 -15.80 -13.99
CA GLN A 97 -0.28 -15.56 -13.78
C GLN A 97 0.11 -14.12 -13.39
N PHE A 98 -0.48 -13.10 -14.01
CA PHE A 98 -0.19 -11.70 -13.66
C PHE A 98 -0.50 -11.38 -12.19
N VAL A 99 -1.70 -11.77 -11.72
CA VAL A 99 -2.18 -11.52 -10.36
C VAL A 99 -1.45 -12.46 -9.40
N SER A 100 -1.38 -13.74 -9.75
CA SER A 100 -0.71 -14.77 -8.94
C SER A 100 0.71 -14.36 -8.54
N ASN A 101 1.56 -14.01 -9.51
CA ASN A 101 2.96 -13.65 -9.24
C ASN A 101 3.08 -12.44 -8.30
N ARG A 102 2.19 -11.45 -8.45
CA ARG A 102 2.21 -10.23 -7.62
C ARG A 102 1.70 -10.49 -6.22
N VAL A 103 0.68 -11.34 -6.08
CA VAL A 103 0.17 -11.77 -4.77
C VAL A 103 1.27 -12.53 -4.02
N VAL A 104 2.01 -13.43 -4.68
CA VAL A 104 3.18 -14.09 -4.06
C VAL A 104 4.20 -13.06 -3.57
N GLU A 105 4.62 -12.11 -4.42
CA GLU A 105 5.58 -11.08 -4.01
C GLU A 105 5.07 -10.20 -2.85
N ILE A 106 3.77 -9.90 -2.81
CA ILE A 106 3.14 -9.14 -1.72
C ILE A 106 3.18 -9.95 -0.43
N GLN A 107 2.75 -11.21 -0.48
CA GLN A 107 2.68 -12.11 0.68
C GLN A 107 4.07 -12.42 1.25
N ASP A 108 5.09 -12.50 0.41
CA ASP A 108 6.50 -12.64 0.82
C ASP A 108 7.03 -11.41 1.57
N CYS A 109 6.46 -10.22 1.32
CA CYS A 109 6.85 -8.98 2.00
C CYS A 109 6.01 -8.73 3.25
N VAL A 110 4.72 -9.04 3.21
CA VAL A 110 3.75 -8.75 4.27
C VAL A 110 2.71 -9.86 4.32
N VAL A 111 2.56 -10.48 5.49
CA VAL A 111 1.55 -11.52 5.70
C VAL A 111 0.12 -10.97 5.46
N PRO A 112 -0.79 -11.75 4.87
CA PRO A 112 -2.15 -11.33 4.52
C PRO A 112 -2.95 -10.66 5.66
N ASP A 113 -2.78 -11.12 6.90
CA ASP A 113 -3.50 -10.62 8.08
C ASP A 113 -3.19 -9.16 8.44
N ARG A 114 -2.14 -8.58 7.83
CA ARG A 114 -1.80 -7.16 8.02
C ARG A 114 -2.50 -6.25 7.01
N TRP A 115 -3.29 -6.79 6.09
CA TRP A 115 -4.01 -6.03 5.07
C TRP A 115 -5.45 -5.78 5.46
N PHE A 116 -5.88 -4.53 5.34
CA PHE A 116 -7.20 -4.05 5.71
C PHE A 116 -7.77 -3.13 4.64
N HIS A 117 -9.09 -3.08 4.58
CA HIS A 117 -9.81 -2.14 3.75
C HIS A 117 -9.86 -0.77 4.45
N CYS A 118 -9.64 0.31 3.70
CA CYS A 118 -9.88 1.68 4.12
C CYS A 118 -10.70 2.38 3.04
N PRO A 119 -11.89 2.94 3.33
CA PRO A 119 -12.68 3.64 2.33
C PRO A 119 -11.86 4.73 1.61
N GLY A 120 -12.02 4.86 0.29
CA GLY A 120 -11.18 5.77 -0.52
C GLY A 120 -11.17 7.24 -0.05
N LEU A 121 -12.28 7.74 0.51
CA LEU A 121 -12.35 9.09 1.07
C LEU A 121 -11.52 9.28 2.35
N GLU A 122 -11.24 8.20 3.06
CA GLU A 122 -10.42 8.18 4.29
C GLU A 122 -8.98 7.76 3.98
N ASN A 123 -8.68 7.39 2.74
CA ASN A 123 -7.36 6.96 2.30
C ASN A 123 -6.45 8.19 2.16
N PRO A 124 -5.45 8.40 3.05
CA PRO A 124 -4.53 9.52 2.96
C PRO A 124 -3.63 9.44 1.72
N ALA A 125 -3.65 8.31 1.00
CA ALA A 125 -2.95 8.10 -0.25
C ALA A 125 -3.75 8.51 -1.50
N ASP A 126 -5.01 8.95 -1.40
CA ASP A 126 -5.76 9.45 -2.57
C ASP A 126 -5.05 10.66 -3.21
N GLN A 127 -5.14 10.81 -4.53
CA GLN A 127 -4.54 11.91 -5.31
C GLN A 127 -4.98 13.30 -4.86
N ARG A 128 -6.10 13.42 -4.13
CA ARG A 128 -6.53 14.69 -3.52
C ARG A 128 -5.72 15.07 -2.28
N SER A 129 -5.17 14.06 -1.60
CA SER A 129 -4.35 14.19 -0.38
C SER A 129 -2.87 14.26 -0.70
N PHE A 130 -2.44 13.63 -1.80
CA PHE A 130 -1.17 13.90 -2.45
C PHE A 130 -1.21 15.27 -3.13
N GLY A 131 -0.50 16.25 -2.59
CA GLY A 131 -0.34 17.57 -3.23
C GLY A 131 -0.16 17.41 -4.75
N SER A 132 -1.08 18.02 -5.49
CA SER A 132 -1.26 17.83 -6.92
C SER A 132 0.07 17.92 -7.66
N VAL A 133 0.40 16.89 -8.45
CA VAL A 133 1.44 17.03 -9.48
C VAL A 133 0.94 18.11 -10.42
N THR A 134 1.51 19.29 -10.28
CA THR A 134 1.17 20.48 -11.06
C THR A 134 1.46 20.12 -12.50
N LYS A 135 0.41 20.01 -13.33
CA LYS A 135 0.56 19.98 -14.78
C LYS A 135 1.25 21.30 -15.18
N LYS A 136 2.50 21.23 -15.62
CA LYS A 136 3.11 22.24 -16.48
C LYS A 136 2.97 21.79 -17.91
#